data_AF-A0A9D9L8E6-F1
#
_entry.id   AF-A0A9D9L8E6-F1
#
_cell.length_a   1.000
_cell.length_b   1.000
_cell.length_c   1.000
_cell.angle_alpha   90.00
_cell.angle_beta   90.00
_cell.angle_gamma   90.00
#
_symmetry.space_group_name_H-M   'P 1'
#
loop_
_entity.id
_entity.type
_entity.pdbx_description
1 polymer ?
#
loop_
_entity_poly.entity_id
_entity_poly.type
_entity_poly.pdbx_seq_one_letter_code
_entity_poly.pdbx_strand_id
1 'polypeptide(L)'
;MGVNCIASGILDDEKVCEAAHEEIIRRYFNYNAAMQLGQADEKTVMRALEIINKAGLSPDDRPVVSAARQAAKDCEQAGRGDDGIYCGAAIKLHDGTIVTGKNSTLMHSAASMILNAAKHLAGLPESQHLLLPEIVESVASFKTGLGTSKRTSLNLNETLIALVVSASRDLYASRALASLTELRNCDVHFSHIPGHGDEAALRHLGCCYTYDPLPPTRNFLA
;
A
#
# COMPACT_ATOMS: atom_id res chain seq x y z
N MET A 1 -13.76 -40.84 -12.41
CA MET A 1 -12.46 -40.94 -11.71
C MET A 1 -11.70 -39.64 -11.93
N GLY A 2 -11.10 -39.07 -10.89
CA GLY A 2 -10.28 -37.86 -11.02
C GLY A 2 -8.91 -38.19 -11.59
N VAL A 3 -8.41 -37.34 -12.51
CA VAL A 3 -7.07 -37.43 -13.12
C VAL A 3 -6.14 -36.33 -12.58
N ASN A 4 -6.43 -35.80 -11.39
CA ASN A 4 -5.64 -34.72 -10.79
C ASN A 4 -4.33 -35.26 -10.21
N CYS A 5 -3.21 -34.82 -10.78
CA CYS A 5 -1.86 -35.18 -10.35
C CYS A 5 -1.05 -33.98 -9.83
N ILE A 6 -1.69 -32.83 -9.52
CA ILE A 6 -0.98 -31.58 -9.13
C ILE A 6 -0.02 -31.81 -7.95
N ALA A 7 -0.39 -32.63 -6.98
CA ALA A 7 0.45 -32.92 -5.81
C ALA A 7 1.82 -33.52 -6.19
N SER A 8 1.88 -34.35 -7.25
CA SER A 8 3.15 -34.91 -7.73
C SER A 8 4.09 -33.88 -8.38
N GLY A 9 3.58 -32.69 -8.70
CA GLY A 9 4.35 -31.57 -9.25
C GLY A 9 4.89 -30.60 -8.21
N ILE A 10 4.59 -30.80 -6.92
CA ILE A 10 5.11 -29.95 -5.83
C ILE A 10 6.56 -30.33 -5.59
N LEU A 11 7.48 -29.41 -5.88
CA LEU A 11 8.93 -29.59 -5.71
C LEU A 11 9.43 -29.09 -4.34
N ASP A 12 8.69 -28.18 -3.72
CA ASP A 12 9.04 -27.50 -2.48
C ASP A 12 7.74 -27.23 -1.70
N ASP A 13 7.43 -28.13 -0.76
CA ASP A 13 6.20 -28.09 0.03
C ASP A 13 6.14 -26.85 0.93
N GLU A 14 7.27 -26.49 1.55
CA GLU A 14 7.38 -25.34 2.45
C GLU A 14 7.01 -24.04 1.72
N LYS A 15 7.57 -23.79 0.53
CA LYS A 15 7.23 -22.58 -0.25
C LYS A 15 5.78 -22.56 -0.71
N VAL A 16 5.21 -23.73 -1.05
CA VAL A 16 3.80 -23.82 -1.46
C VAL A 16 2.90 -23.53 -0.25
N CYS A 17 3.24 -24.05 0.93
CA CYS A 17 2.53 -23.74 2.17
C CYS A 17 2.63 -22.26 2.54
N GLU A 18 3.81 -21.64 2.46
CA GLU A 18 3.98 -20.20 2.70
C GLU A 18 3.12 -19.35 1.77
N ALA A 19 3.14 -19.65 0.46
CA ALA A 19 2.31 -18.95 -0.52
C ALA A 19 0.81 -19.14 -0.26
N ALA A 20 0.40 -20.33 0.18
CA ALA A 20 -0.99 -20.63 0.53
C ALA A 20 -1.43 -19.87 1.79
N HIS A 21 -0.57 -19.79 2.82
CA HIS A 21 -0.85 -19.03 4.04
C HIS A 21 -1.08 -17.54 3.73
N GLU A 22 -0.21 -16.94 2.91
CA GLU A 22 -0.36 -15.54 2.47
C GLU A 22 -1.66 -15.33 1.68
N GLU A 23 -2.05 -16.25 0.80
CA GLU A 23 -3.31 -16.14 0.05
C GLU A 23 -4.54 -16.26 0.97
N ILE A 24 -4.51 -17.13 1.99
CA ILE A 24 -5.59 -17.24 2.98
C ILE A 24 -5.79 -15.89 3.70
N ILE A 25 -4.70 -15.28 4.16
CA ILE A 25 -4.75 -13.97 4.83
C ILE A 25 -5.24 -12.88 3.87
N ARG A 26 -4.76 -12.89 2.61
CA ARG A 26 -5.20 -11.93 1.57
C ARG A 26 -6.70 -12.02 1.31
N ARG A 27 -7.23 -13.24 1.24
CA ARG A 27 -8.68 -13.48 1.05
C ARG A 27 -9.49 -12.94 2.22
N TYR A 28 -9.04 -13.14 3.45
CA TYR A 28 -9.70 -12.57 4.62
C TYR A 28 -9.83 -11.04 4.51
N PHE A 29 -8.74 -10.32 4.20
CA PHE A 29 -8.80 -8.87 4.03
C PHE A 29 -9.73 -8.45 2.88
N ASN A 30 -9.70 -9.16 1.75
CA ASN A 30 -10.58 -8.88 0.62
C ASN A 30 -12.06 -9.06 0.98
N TYR A 31 -12.42 -10.11 1.70
CA TYR A 31 -13.80 -10.32 2.15
C TYR A 31 -14.23 -9.31 3.20
N ASN A 32 -13.34 -8.97 4.14
CA ASN A 32 -13.61 -7.97 5.16
C ASN A 32 -13.86 -6.59 4.53
N ALA A 33 -13.07 -6.23 3.52
CA ALA A 33 -13.27 -5.04 2.72
C ALA A 33 -14.59 -5.07 1.93
N ALA A 34 -14.88 -6.18 1.25
CA ALA A 34 -16.13 -6.35 0.51
C ALA A 34 -17.36 -6.23 1.42
N MET A 35 -17.29 -6.70 2.67
CA MET A 35 -18.36 -6.56 3.65
C MET A 35 -18.61 -5.09 3.99
N GLN A 36 -17.57 -4.29 4.24
CA GLN A 36 -17.74 -2.86 4.52
C GLN A 36 -18.30 -2.08 3.32
N LEU A 37 -18.04 -2.54 2.10
CA LEU A 37 -18.62 -1.97 0.88
C LEU A 37 -20.05 -2.48 0.59
N GLY A 38 -20.62 -3.34 1.44
CA GLY A 38 -21.93 -3.96 1.24
C GLY A 38 -21.98 -4.98 0.10
N GLN A 39 -20.83 -5.50 -0.31
CA GLN A 39 -20.65 -6.47 -1.41
C GLN A 39 -20.50 -7.91 -0.93
N ALA A 40 -20.32 -8.13 0.36
CA ALA A 40 -20.28 -9.45 1.00
C ALA A 40 -21.06 -9.44 2.31
N ASP A 41 -21.52 -10.62 2.73
CA ASP A 41 -22.21 -10.81 3.99
C ASP A 41 -21.25 -11.19 5.13
N GLU A 42 -21.69 -10.95 6.37
CA GLU A 42 -20.92 -11.28 7.57
C GLU A 42 -20.54 -12.77 7.62
N LYS A 43 -21.41 -13.65 7.11
CA LYS A 43 -21.15 -15.10 7.04
C LYS A 43 -19.92 -15.43 6.19
N THR A 44 -19.71 -14.70 5.08
CA THR A 44 -18.51 -14.88 4.24
C THR A 44 -17.25 -14.52 5.00
N VAL A 45 -17.26 -13.41 5.75
CA VAL A 45 -16.10 -12.98 6.57
C VAL A 45 -15.84 -13.95 7.71
N MET A 46 -16.90 -14.40 8.41
CA MET A 46 -16.79 -15.43 9.45
C MET A 46 -16.18 -16.72 8.90
N ARG A 47 -16.59 -17.13 7.69
CA ARG A 47 -16.02 -18.32 7.05
C ARG A 47 -14.54 -18.15 6.72
N ALA A 48 -14.12 -16.97 6.27
CA ALA A 48 -12.71 -16.69 6.05
C ALA A 48 -11.90 -16.74 7.35
N LEU A 49 -12.44 -16.20 8.45
CA LEU A 49 -11.84 -16.30 9.79
C LEU A 49 -11.74 -17.75 10.27
N GLU A 50 -12.76 -18.58 10.05
CA GLU A 50 -12.69 -20.01 10.37
C GLU A 50 -11.55 -20.72 9.62
N ILE A 51 -11.30 -20.35 8.35
CA ILE A 51 -10.22 -20.92 7.54
C ILE A 51 -8.86 -20.50 8.09
N ILE A 52 -8.68 -19.22 8.43
CA ILE A 52 -7.47 -18.72 9.12
C ILE A 52 -7.21 -19.52 10.39
N ASN A 53 -8.23 -19.66 11.25
CA ASN A 53 -8.09 -20.38 12.52
C ASN A 53 -7.76 -21.87 12.31
N LYS A 54 -8.36 -22.51 11.31
CA LYS A 54 -8.07 -23.92 10.98
C LYS A 54 -6.66 -24.11 10.43
N ALA A 55 -6.12 -23.11 9.75
CA ALA A 55 -4.74 -23.09 9.28
C ALA A 55 -3.74 -22.71 10.39
N GLY A 56 -4.20 -22.35 11.59
CA GLY A 56 -3.33 -21.91 12.69
C GLY A 56 -2.67 -20.55 12.43
N LEU A 57 -3.28 -19.73 11.58
CA LEU A 57 -2.76 -18.43 11.17
C LEU A 57 -3.43 -17.28 11.95
N SER A 58 -2.81 -16.12 11.89
CA SER A 58 -3.33 -14.82 12.29
C SER A 58 -3.24 -13.84 11.12
N PRO A 59 -4.17 -12.86 10.99
CA PRO A 59 -4.03 -11.78 10.01
C PRO A 59 -2.70 -11.00 10.15
N ASP A 60 -2.12 -10.97 11.36
CA ASP A 60 -0.85 -10.31 11.64
C ASP A 60 0.40 -11.12 11.21
N ASP A 61 0.23 -12.39 10.80
CA ASP A 61 1.34 -13.21 10.26
C ASP A 61 1.87 -12.66 8.94
N ARG A 62 1.04 -11.87 8.24
CA ARG A 62 1.47 -11.07 7.09
C ARG A 62 2.21 -9.82 7.59
N PRO A 63 3.54 -9.73 7.41
CA PRO A 63 4.37 -8.76 8.14
C PRO A 63 4.10 -7.30 7.76
N VAL A 64 3.57 -7.04 6.55
CA VAL A 64 3.19 -5.68 6.13
C VAL A 64 1.99 -5.13 6.90
N VAL A 65 1.16 -5.98 7.52
CA VAL A 65 -0.02 -5.57 8.28
C VAL A 65 0.40 -4.79 9.52
N SER A 66 1.24 -5.41 10.36
CA SER A 66 1.74 -4.80 11.58
C SER A 66 2.59 -3.55 11.29
N ALA A 67 3.42 -3.59 10.25
CA ALA A 67 4.24 -2.45 9.83
C ALA A 67 3.39 -1.24 9.39
N ALA A 68 2.32 -1.45 8.61
CA ALA A 68 1.45 -0.37 8.16
C ALA A 68 0.66 0.24 9.35
N ARG A 69 0.15 -0.61 10.26
CA ARG A 69 -0.54 -0.14 11.48
C ARG A 69 0.39 0.64 12.40
N GLN A 70 1.64 0.19 12.56
CA GLN A 70 2.64 0.91 13.34
C GLN A 70 2.99 2.25 12.69
N ALA A 71 3.15 2.29 11.36
CA ALA A 71 3.41 3.54 10.65
C ALA A 71 2.29 4.58 10.86
N ALA A 72 1.03 4.14 10.93
CA ALA A 72 -0.10 5.03 11.24
C ALA A 72 -0.01 5.59 12.68
N LYS A 73 0.28 4.74 13.67
CA LYS A 73 0.48 5.15 15.07
C LYS A 73 1.63 6.13 15.24
N ASP A 74 2.76 5.87 14.61
CA ASP A 74 3.90 6.78 14.63
C ASP A 74 3.56 8.14 13.98
N CYS A 75 2.74 8.13 12.93
CA CYS A 75 2.29 9.36 12.25
C CYS A 75 1.44 10.22 13.20
N GLU A 76 0.57 9.58 13.98
CA GLU A 76 -0.23 10.21 15.03
C GLU A 76 0.66 10.80 16.14
N GLN A 77 1.60 10.03 16.67
CA GLN A 77 2.52 10.48 17.72
C GLN A 77 3.39 11.66 17.27
N ALA A 78 3.79 11.66 16.00
CA ALA A 78 4.60 12.74 15.43
C ALA A 78 3.76 13.96 14.99
N GLY A 79 2.42 13.87 14.98
CA GLY A 79 1.54 14.91 14.47
C GLY A 79 1.75 15.23 12.98
N ARG A 80 2.23 14.26 12.19
CA ARG A 80 2.66 14.47 10.78
C ARG A 80 1.59 14.14 9.73
N GLY A 81 0.35 13.90 10.15
CA GLY A 81 -0.79 13.64 9.29
C GLY A 81 -1.34 14.88 8.57
N ASP A 82 -2.57 14.78 8.07
CA ASP A 82 -3.29 15.87 7.44
C ASP A 82 -4.66 16.02 8.12
N ASP A 83 -4.94 17.20 8.69
CA ASP A 83 -6.26 17.53 9.26
C ASP A 83 -6.80 16.50 10.29
N GLY A 84 -5.90 15.98 11.13
CA GLY A 84 -6.22 14.98 12.18
C GLY A 84 -6.41 13.55 11.66
N ILE A 85 -6.01 13.28 10.41
CA ILE A 85 -6.03 11.96 9.80
C ILE A 85 -4.61 11.40 9.75
N TYR A 86 -4.44 10.20 10.28
CA TYR A 86 -3.15 9.49 10.34
C TYR A 86 -3.28 8.14 9.65
N CYS A 87 -2.56 7.97 8.55
CA CYS A 87 -2.61 6.78 7.71
C CYS A 87 -1.20 6.23 7.50
N GLY A 88 -1.09 4.91 7.58
CA GLY A 88 0.13 4.15 7.32
C GLY A 88 -0.03 3.22 6.13
N ALA A 89 1.09 2.93 5.48
CA ALA A 89 1.20 1.94 4.42
C ALA A 89 2.54 1.21 4.57
N ALA A 90 2.60 -0.06 4.18
CA ALA A 90 3.84 -0.82 4.15
C ALA A 90 3.90 -1.73 2.92
N ILE A 91 5.10 -1.92 2.40
CA ILE A 91 5.42 -2.82 1.28
C ILE A 91 6.59 -3.73 1.67
N LYS A 92 6.47 -5.03 1.38
CA LYS A 92 7.57 -6.00 1.48
C LYS A 92 8.19 -6.18 0.10
N LEU A 93 9.46 -5.85 -0.02
CA LEU A 93 10.25 -5.99 -1.23
C LEU A 93 10.72 -7.45 -1.42
N HIS A 94 11.22 -7.76 -2.62
CA HIS A 94 11.69 -9.10 -2.99
C HIS A 94 12.88 -9.59 -2.15
N ASP A 95 13.69 -8.67 -1.63
CA ASP A 95 14.80 -8.95 -0.71
C ASP A 95 14.33 -9.18 0.74
N GLY A 96 13.02 -9.09 1.00
CA GLY A 96 12.41 -9.21 2.32
C GLY A 96 12.35 -7.90 3.10
N THR A 97 12.94 -6.81 2.59
CA THR A 97 12.93 -5.51 3.25
C THR A 97 11.51 -4.95 3.32
N ILE A 98 11.12 -4.44 4.50
CA ILE A 98 9.83 -3.77 4.69
C ILE A 98 10.04 -2.27 4.66
N VAL A 99 9.39 -1.60 3.71
CA VAL A 99 9.41 -0.15 3.58
C VAL A 99 8.04 0.41 3.94
N THR A 100 8.02 1.45 4.77
CA THR A 100 6.77 2.10 5.21
C THR A 100 6.58 3.48 4.61
N GLY A 101 5.33 3.92 4.53
CA GLY A 101 4.93 5.28 4.18
C GLY A 101 3.87 5.82 5.13
N LYS A 102 3.90 7.13 5.34
CA LYS A 102 2.98 7.87 6.21
C LYS A 102 2.32 8.98 5.39
N ASN A 103 1.05 9.26 5.65
CA ASN A 103 0.41 10.41 5.01
C ASN A 103 0.97 11.72 5.57
N SER A 104 0.82 12.78 4.80
CA SER A 104 1.19 14.15 5.17
C SER A 104 0.30 15.15 4.42
N THR A 105 0.47 16.43 4.72
CA THR A 105 -0.17 17.53 3.98
C THR A 105 0.19 17.53 2.48
N LEU A 106 1.34 16.97 2.11
CA LEU A 106 1.82 16.92 0.73
C LEU A 106 1.32 15.69 -0.04
N MET A 107 1.22 14.52 0.60
CA MET A 107 0.92 13.26 -0.10
C MET A 107 0.31 12.19 0.79
N HIS A 108 -0.40 11.25 0.16
CA HIS A 108 -0.96 10.05 0.79
C HIS A 108 0.14 9.08 1.27
N SER A 109 -0.22 8.18 2.19
CA SER A 109 0.72 7.15 2.67
C SER A 109 1.17 6.19 1.57
N ALA A 110 0.30 5.89 0.60
CA ALA A 110 0.64 5.09 -0.58
C ALA A 110 1.74 5.72 -1.43
N ALA A 111 1.60 7.02 -1.75
CA ALA A 111 2.60 7.80 -2.45
C ALA A 111 3.94 7.81 -1.71
N SER A 112 3.91 8.12 -0.41
CA SER A 112 5.11 8.11 0.44
C SER A 112 5.81 6.75 0.46
N MET A 113 5.05 5.67 0.61
CA MET A 113 5.57 4.29 0.63
C MET A 113 6.27 3.93 -0.69
N ILE A 114 5.64 4.22 -1.83
CA ILE A 114 6.22 3.89 -3.14
C ILE A 114 7.46 4.72 -3.43
N LEU A 115 7.48 6.01 -3.08
CA LEU A 115 8.69 6.83 -3.21
C LEU A 115 9.83 6.33 -2.31
N ASN A 116 9.52 5.91 -1.08
CA ASN A 116 10.51 5.34 -0.18
C ASN A 116 11.05 4.01 -0.71
N ALA A 117 10.19 3.15 -1.26
CA ALA A 117 10.58 1.89 -1.87
C ALA A 117 11.45 2.11 -3.11
N ALA A 118 11.08 3.07 -3.96
CA ALA A 118 11.87 3.45 -5.12
C ALA A 118 13.26 4.00 -4.74
N LYS A 119 13.34 4.83 -3.68
CA LYS A 119 14.64 5.30 -3.14
C LYS A 119 15.49 4.11 -2.67
N HIS A 120 14.89 3.18 -1.93
CA HIS A 120 15.60 1.99 -1.42
C HIS A 120 16.18 1.15 -2.56
N LEU A 121 15.34 0.79 -3.54
CA LEU A 121 15.74 -0.03 -4.70
C LEU A 121 16.79 0.67 -5.57
N ALA A 122 16.67 1.99 -5.75
CA ALA A 122 17.64 2.77 -6.50
C ALA A 122 18.95 3.07 -5.74
N GLY A 123 19.06 2.65 -4.46
CA GLY A 123 20.21 2.92 -3.60
C GLY A 123 20.39 4.41 -3.27
N LEU A 124 19.29 5.15 -3.16
CA LEU A 124 19.27 6.58 -2.89
C LEU A 124 19.07 6.85 -1.39
N PRO A 125 19.70 7.92 -0.84
CA PRO A 125 19.50 8.28 0.55
C PRO A 125 18.05 8.73 0.80
N GLU A 126 17.54 8.51 2.02
CA GLU A 126 16.17 8.85 2.38
C GLU A 126 15.86 10.35 2.20
N SER A 127 16.87 11.20 2.42
CA SER A 127 16.81 12.66 2.26
C SER A 127 16.76 13.13 0.79
N GLN A 128 16.92 12.24 -0.18
CA GLN A 128 16.84 12.61 -1.59
C GLN A 128 15.38 12.91 -1.97
N HIS A 129 15.14 14.12 -2.45
CA HIS A 129 13.86 14.50 -3.05
C HIS A 129 13.81 13.98 -4.49
N LEU A 130 12.73 13.27 -4.83
CA LEU A 130 12.49 12.71 -6.17
C LEU A 130 11.50 13.54 -6.99
N LEU A 131 10.71 14.38 -6.33
CA LEU A 131 9.72 15.25 -6.97
C LEU A 131 10.24 16.68 -6.98
N LEU A 132 10.25 17.32 -8.15
CA LEU A 132 10.61 18.73 -8.24
C LEU A 132 9.52 19.59 -7.56
N PRO A 133 9.90 20.56 -6.70
CA PRO A 133 8.93 21.42 -6.01
C PRO A 133 7.97 22.14 -6.96
N GLU A 134 8.48 22.66 -8.09
CA GLU A 134 7.69 23.35 -9.12
C GLU A 134 6.54 22.48 -9.65
N ILE A 135 6.76 21.18 -9.80
CA ILE A 135 5.76 20.22 -10.30
C ILE A 135 4.71 19.94 -9.23
N VAL A 136 5.16 19.70 -7.99
CA VAL A 136 4.29 19.47 -6.83
C VAL A 136 3.35 20.67 -6.62
N GLU A 137 3.89 21.88 -6.65
CA GLU A 137 3.14 23.14 -6.52
C GLU A 137 2.15 23.33 -7.67
N SER A 138 2.55 22.99 -8.90
CA SER A 138 1.65 23.09 -10.06
C SER A 138 0.46 22.15 -9.95
N VAL A 139 0.68 20.88 -9.54
CA VAL A 139 -0.42 19.92 -9.33
C VAL A 139 -1.30 20.33 -8.16
N ALA A 140 -0.72 20.81 -7.07
CA ALA A 140 -1.48 21.32 -5.92
C ALA A 140 -2.35 22.53 -6.31
N SER A 141 -1.79 23.48 -7.08
CA SER A 141 -2.50 24.66 -7.57
C SER A 141 -3.62 24.30 -8.54
N PHE A 142 -3.42 23.29 -9.37
CA PHE A 142 -4.47 22.76 -10.25
C PHE A 142 -5.65 22.18 -9.46
N LYS A 143 -5.36 21.44 -8.37
CA LYS A 143 -6.40 20.89 -7.48
C LYS A 143 -7.20 21.97 -6.75
N THR A 144 -6.54 23.05 -6.31
CA THR A 144 -7.21 24.15 -5.60
C THR A 144 -7.98 25.08 -6.54
N GLY A 145 -7.40 25.41 -7.70
CA GLY A 145 -7.98 26.35 -8.67
C GLY A 145 -9.27 25.86 -9.35
N LEU A 146 -9.51 24.55 -9.38
CA LEU A 146 -10.74 23.96 -9.93
C LEU A 146 -11.88 23.83 -8.90
N GLY A 147 -11.72 24.36 -7.68
CA GLY A 147 -12.78 24.41 -6.67
C GLY A 147 -13.28 23.05 -6.16
N THR A 148 -12.61 21.95 -6.51
CA THR A 148 -13.10 20.58 -6.31
C THR A 148 -12.50 19.86 -5.11
N SER A 149 -11.38 20.33 -4.54
CA SER A 149 -10.78 19.68 -3.37
C SER A 149 -10.31 20.67 -2.29
N LYS A 150 -10.79 20.46 -1.06
CA LYS A 150 -10.21 21.06 0.16
C LYS A 150 -8.84 20.46 0.52
N ARG A 151 -8.51 19.27 0.00
CA ARG A 151 -7.26 18.55 0.30
C ARG A 151 -6.33 18.59 -0.90
N THR A 152 -5.14 19.14 -0.69
CA THR A 152 -4.10 19.32 -1.71
C THR A 152 -3.12 18.16 -1.77
N SER A 153 -3.25 17.17 -0.89
CA SER A 153 -2.34 16.04 -0.85
C SER A 153 -2.43 15.21 -2.14
N LEU A 154 -1.25 14.81 -2.62
CA LEU A 154 -1.07 14.01 -3.82
C LEU A 154 -1.42 12.54 -3.53
N ASN A 155 -2.26 11.94 -4.37
CA ASN A 155 -2.42 10.49 -4.38
C ASN A 155 -1.26 9.84 -5.14
N LEU A 156 -1.17 8.51 -5.11
CA LEU A 156 -0.09 7.77 -5.75
C LEU A 156 -0.06 7.98 -7.27
N ASN A 157 -1.21 7.99 -7.96
CA ASN A 157 -1.24 8.20 -9.40
C ASN A 157 -0.66 9.57 -9.80
N GLU A 158 -1.09 10.63 -9.12
CA GLU A 158 -0.55 11.98 -9.32
C GLU A 158 0.95 12.04 -8.99
N THR A 159 1.37 11.35 -7.93
CA THR A 159 2.77 11.25 -7.52
C THR A 159 3.63 10.57 -8.59
N LEU A 160 3.13 9.48 -9.20
CA LEU A 160 3.84 8.79 -10.27
C LEU A 160 3.95 9.67 -11.52
N ILE A 161 2.91 10.40 -11.89
CA ILE A 161 2.96 11.38 -12.99
C ILE A 161 3.99 12.46 -12.68
N ALA A 162 3.98 13.01 -11.46
CA ALA A 162 4.96 14.00 -11.04
C ALA A 162 6.41 13.46 -11.06
N LEU A 163 6.60 12.19 -10.68
CA LEU A 163 7.89 11.51 -10.75
C LEU A 163 8.36 11.34 -12.20
N VAL A 164 7.48 10.96 -13.13
CA VAL A 164 7.79 10.84 -14.56
C VAL A 164 8.25 12.18 -15.14
N VAL A 165 7.55 13.27 -14.82
CA VAL A 165 7.95 14.59 -15.28
C VAL A 165 9.27 15.02 -14.62
N SER A 166 9.47 14.73 -13.32
CA SER A 166 10.73 15.02 -12.60
C SER A 166 11.92 14.25 -13.18
N ALA A 167 11.71 12.99 -13.59
CA ALA A 167 12.72 12.12 -14.19
C ALA A 167 13.31 12.65 -15.50
N SER A 168 12.62 13.57 -16.19
CA SER A 168 13.16 14.24 -17.39
C SER A 168 14.26 15.27 -17.08
N ARG A 169 14.33 15.75 -15.83
CA ARG A 169 15.24 16.82 -15.40
C ARG A 169 16.18 16.40 -14.27
N ASP A 170 15.87 15.31 -13.56
CA ASP A 170 16.66 14.79 -12.43
C ASP A 170 17.04 13.31 -12.63
N LEU A 171 18.35 13.04 -12.61
CA LEU A 171 18.91 11.70 -12.73
C LEU A 171 18.49 10.78 -11.58
N TYR A 172 18.34 11.30 -10.36
CA TYR A 172 17.90 10.51 -9.21
C TYR A 172 16.44 10.10 -9.35
N ALA A 173 15.58 11.02 -9.80
CA ALA A 173 14.18 10.71 -10.13
C ALA A 173 14.08 9.68 -11.27
N SER A 174 14.93 9.79 -12.30
CA SER A 174 15.00 8.82 -13.39
C SER A 174 15.39 7.41 -12.91
N ARG A 175 16.39 7.31 -12.03
CA ARG A 175 16.78 6.04 -11.42
C ARG A 175 15.67 5.42 -10.58
N ALA A 176 15.02 6.23 -9.75
CA ALA A 176 13.89 5.78 -8.91
C ALA A 176 12.68 5.33 -9.76
N LEU A 177 12.41 6.01 -10.88
CA LEU A 177 11.37 5.62 -11.82
C LEU A 177 11.67 4.25 -12.45
N ALA A 178 12.92 4.00 -12.84
CA ALA A 178 13.32 2.72 -13.45
C ALA A 178 13.16 1.53 -12.48
N SER A 179 13.43 1.73 -11.18
CA SER A 179 13.29 0.69 -10.16
C SER A 179 11.84 0.30 -9.84
N LEU A 180 10.84 1.08 -10.27
CA LEU A 180 9.42 0.76 -9.98
C LEU A 180 8.99 -0.59 -10.58
N THR A 181 9.67 -1.08 -11.62
CA THR A 181 9.38 -2.39 -12.22
C THR A 181 9.63 -3.55 -11.25
N GLU A 182 10.49 -3.37 -10.26
CA GLU A 182 10.82 -4.33 -9.22
C GLU A 182 9.75 -4.41 -8.11
N LEU A 183 8.71 -3.57 -8.16
CA LEU A 183 7.59 -3.60 -7.21
C LEU A 183 6.50 -4.60 -7.59
N ARG A 184 6.59 -5.19 -8.79
CA ARG A 184 5.59 -6.14 -9.27
C ARG A 184 5.54 -7.37 -8.36
N ASN A 185 4.34 -7.78 -7.98
CA ASN A 185 4.05 -8.86 -7.03
C ASN A 185 4.54 -8.61 -5.59
N CYS A 186 5.03 -7.41 -5.26
CA CYS A 186 5.32 -7.07 -3.88
C CYS A 186 4.03 -6.98 -3.07
N ASP A 187 4.10 -7.46 -1.84
CA ASP A 187 2.99 -7.44 -0.90
C ASP A 187 2.87 -6.07 -0.23
N VAL A 188 1.67 -5.51 -0.25
CA VAL A 188 1.35 -4.18 0.31
C VAL A 188 0.21 -4.31 1.32
N HIS A 189 0.24 -3.48 2.37
CA HIS A 189 -0.90 -3.27 3.26
C HIS A 189 -1.11 -1.79 3.61
N PHE A 190 -2.38 -1.40 3.76
CA PHE A 190 -2.78 -0.07 4.24
C PHE A 190 -3.54 -0.16 5.55
N SER A 191 -3.29 0.79 6.46
CA SER A 191 -4.06 0.91 7.71
C SER A 191 -5.47 1.50 7.52
N HIS A 192 -5.89 1.75 6.28
CA HIS A 192 -7.12 2.43 5.91
C HIS A 192 -7.53 2.04 4.49
N ILE A 193 -8.79 2.31 4.13
CA ILE A 193 -9.30 2.11 2.77
C ILE A 193 -8.60 3.10 1.81
N PRO A 194 -7.84 2.61 0.81
CA PRO A 194 -7.13 3.47 -0.14
C PRO A 194 -8.09 4.19 -1.10
N GLY A 195 -7.70 5.38 -1.55
CA GLY A 195 -8.46 6.12 -2.57
C GLY A 195 -8.32 5.51 -3.97
N HIS A 196 -9.26 5.80 -4.88
CA HIS A 196 -9.23 5.27 -6.25
C HIS A 196 -7.93 5.57 -7.01
N GLY A 197 -7.34 6.76 -6.82
CA GLY A 197 -6.05 7.11 -7.41
C GLY A 197 -4.90 6.24 -6.90
N ASP A 198 -4.95 5.83 -5.63
CA ASP A 198 -3.96 4.95 -5.04
C ASP A 198 -4.10 3.52 -5.58
N GLU A 199 -5.32 2.99 -5.58
CA GLU A 199 -5.60 1.65 -6.10
C GLU A 199 -5.25 1.48 -7.57
N ALA A 200 -5.63 2.45 -8.42
CA ALA A 200 -5.35 2.39 -9.84
C ALA A 200 -3.84 2.31 -10.10
N ALA A 201 -3.06 3.14 -9.41
CA ALA A 201 -1.61 3.12 -9.54
C ALA A 201 -0.98 1.82 -9.02
N LEU A 202 -1.44 1.27 -7.90
CA LEU A 202 -0.93 -0.02 -7.39
C LEU A 202 -1.20 -1.18 -8.36
N ARG A 203 -2.38 -1.19 -8.99
CA ARG A 203 -2.71 -2.19 -10.02
C ARG A 203 -1.80 -2.05 -11.24
N HIS A 204 -1.49 -0.82 -11.66
CA HIS A 204 -0.55 -0.58 -12.74
C HIS A 204 0.88 -1.02 -12.41
N LEU A 205 1.31 -0.83 -11.15
CA LEU A 205 2.60 -1.34 -10.67
C LEU A 205 2.62 -2.87 -10.47
N GLY A 206 1.44 -3.50 -10.44
CA GLY A 206 1.29 -4.94 -10.24
C GLY A 206 1.53 -5.38 -8.79
N CYS A 207 1.34 -4.50 -7.80
CA CYS A 207 1.49 -4.85 -6.39
C CYS A 207 0.27 -5.62 -5.87
N CYS A 208 0.50 -6.55 -4.93
CA CYS A 208 -0.55 -7.30 -4.24
C CYS A 208 -0.94 -6.59 -2.94
N TYR A 209 -2.00 -5.78 -2.97
CA TYR A 209 -2.39 -4.96 -1.83
C TYR A 209 -3.57 -5.52 -1.03
N THR A 210 -3.54 -5.28 0.28
CA THR A 210 -4.67 -5.47 1.23
C THR A 210 -4.84 -4.20 2.08
N TYR A 211 -5.94 -4.08 2.81
CA TYR A 211 -6.16 -2.94 3.69
C TYR A 211 -7.05 -3.28 4.88
N ASP A 212 -6.85 -2.55 5.99
CA ASP A 212 -7.81 -2.49 7.08
C ASP A 212 -9.06 -1.73 6.60
N PRO A 213 -10.27 -2.24 6.83
CA PRO A 213 -11.48 -1.69 6.24
C PRO A 213 -12.01 -0.53 7.10
N LEU A 214 -11.11 0.40 7.45
CA LEU A 214 -11.35 1.60 8.21
C LEU A 214 -11.27 2.81 7.27
N PRO A 215 -12.26 3.73 7.30
CA PRO A 215 -12.15 4.95 6.52
C PRO A 215 -11.00 5.83 7.06
N PRO A 216 -10.39 6.69 6.22
CA PRO A 216 -9.47 7.72 6.68
C PRO A 216 -10.26 8.82 7.43
N THR A 217 -10.60 8.55 8.69
CA THR A 217 -11.38 9.44 9.55
C THR A 217 -10.50 10.17 10.56
N ARG A 218 -10.99 11.33 11.01
CA ARG A 218 -10.47 11.98 12.20
C ARG A 218 -10.76 11.10 13.42
N ASN A 219 -9.80 10.98 14.34
CA ASN A 219 -10.09 10.47 15.67
C ASN A 219 -11.08 11.45 16.34
N PHE A 220 -12.36 11.12 16.38
CA PHE A 220 -13.39 11.88 17.12
C PHE A 220 -13.34 11.63 18.63
N LEU A 221 -12.23 11.13 19.15
CA LEU A 221 -12.00 10.94 20.58
C LEU A 221 -11.07 12.04 21.09
N ALA A 222 -11.68 13.18 21.41
CA ALA A 222 -11.20 14.18 22.35
C ALA A 222 -12.41 14.76 23.09
#